data_AF-A0A7C8DDJ6-F1
#
_entry.id   AF-A0A7C8DDJ6-F1
#
_cell.length_a   1.000
_cell.length_b   1.000
_cell.length_c   1.000
_cell.angle_alpha   90.00
_cell.angle_beta   90.00
_cell.angle_gamma   90.00
#
_symmetry.space_group_name_H-M   'P 1'
#
loop_
_entity.id
_entity.type
_entity.pdbx_description
1 polymer ?
#
loop_
_entity_poly.entity_id
_entity_poly.type
_entity_poly.pdbx_seq_one_letter_code
_entity_poly.pdbx_strand_id
1 'polypeptide(L)'
;MSAATARKAALAYWGFAPKAAARASKGVDLQVHGECGTAGLDEAAAPLKRFAALVAREWPEHVGAVGGHARMPLLLLERLAGLAKGTDEKPGESSPDEAEAWARHLVDAERKCFLAISEHRGARRVLLLNLGV
;
A
#
# COMPACT_ATOMS: atom_id res chain seq x y z
N MET A 1 1.09 -7.88 15.16
CA MET A 1 1.96 -6.87 14.52
C MET A 1 1.25 -5.53 14.55
N SER A 2 1.96 -4.40 14.68
CA SER A 2 1.35 -3.11 15.04
C SER A 2 1.60 -2.01 13.99
N ALA A 3 0.75 -0.97 14.03
CA ALA A 3 0.91 0.25 13.23
C ALA A 3 2.30 0.91 13.41
N ALA A 4 2.94 0.72 14.56
CA ALA A 4 4.31 1.19 14.77
C ALA A 4 5.32 0.49 13.83
N THR A 5 5.19 -0.81 13.59
CA THR A 5 6.05 -1.54 12.65
C THR A 5 5.82 -1.06 11.21
N ALA A 6 4.56 -0.89 10.80
CA ALA A 6 4.21 -0.33 9.49
C ALA A 6 4.79 1.09 9.30
N ARG A 7 4.70 1.96 10.31
CA ARG A 7 5.30 3.30 10.30
C ARG A 7 6.81 3.23 10.06
N LYS A 8 7.50 2.37 10.78
CA LYS A 8 8.95 2.17 10.67
C LYS A 8 9.36 1.68 9.28
N ALA A 9 8.60 0.73 8.71
CA ALA A 9 8.83 0.22 7.36
C ALA A 9 8.62 1.31 6.30
N ALA A 10 7.58 2.14 6.43
CA ALA A 10 7.31 3.25 5.51
C ALA A 10 8.41 4.32 5.54
N LEU A 11 8.86 4.73 6.73
CA LEU A 11 9.95 5.71 6.87
C LEU A 11 11.26 5.22 6.26
N ALA A 12 11.59 3.95 6.45
CA ALA A 12 12.77 3.35 5.84
C ALA A 12 12.64 3.26 4.31
N TYR A 13 11.45 2.92 3.79
CA TYR A 13 11.20 2.86 2.35
C TYR A 13 11.40 4.21 1.66
N TRP A 14 10.87 5.29 2.23
CA TRP A 14 11.01 6.63 1.65
C TRP A 14 12.33 7.34 2.00
N GLY A 15 13.23 6.69 2.75
CA GLY A 15 14.51 7.28 3.14
C GLY A 15 14.39 8.42 4.16
N PHE A 16 13.24 8.54 4.86
CA PHE A 16 13.05 9.52 5.93
C PHE A 16 13.69 9.11 7.25
N ALA A 17 14.16 7.87 7.34
CA ALA A 17 14.87 7.33 8.48
C ALA A 17 16.01 6.41 7.99
N PRO A 18 17.23 6.52 8.55
CA PRO A 18 18.37 5.70 8.12
C PRO A 18 18.17 4.20 8.40
N LYS A 19 17.32 3.86 9.38
CA LYS A 19 16.91 2.49 9.74
C LYS A 19 15.49 2.52 10.28
N ALA A 20 14.77 1.39 10.21
CA ALA A 20 13.38 1.27 10.63
C ALA A 20 13.10 1.86 12.03
N ALA A 21 13.99 1.74 13.00
CA ALA A 21 13.78 2.26 14.37
C ALA A 21 14.05 3.78 14.55
N ALA A 22 14.55 4.48 13.55
CA ALA A 22 14.95 5.89 13.68
C ALA A 22 13.77 6.87 13.55
N ARG A 23 13.91 8.05 14.16
CA ARG A 23 12.92 9.14 14.06
C ARG A 23 12.90 9.69 12.62
N ALA A 24 11.71 10.08 12.16
CA ALA A 24 11.53 10.72 10.87
C ALA A 24 12.24 12.09 10.82
N SER A 25 12.68 12.48 9.62
CA SER A 25 13.14 13.84 9.33
C SER A 25 12.10 14.89 9.73
N LYS A 26 12.56 16.07 10.17
CA LYS A 26 11.69 17.21 10.53
C LYS A 26 10.80 17.59 9.34
N GLY A 27 9.50 17.79 9.59
CA GLY A 27 8.52 18.22 8.58
C GLY A 27 7.91 17.09 7.74
N VAL A 28 8.15 15.82 8.10
CA VAL A 28 7.44 14.67 7.52
C VAL A 28 6.16 14.44 8.30
N ASP A 29 5.01 14.68 7.67
CA ASP A 29 3.74 14.15 8.16
C ASP A 29 3.57 12.71 7.65
N LEU A 30 3.20 11.80 8.55
CA LEU A 30 3.05 10.38 8.26
C LEU A 30 1.87 9.81 9.04
N GLN A 31 0.87 9.37 8.28
CA GLN A 31 -0.30 8.64 8.74
C GLN A 31 -0.17 7.17 8.38
N VAL A 32 -0.59 6.29 9.29
CA VAL A 32 -0.61 4.84 9.06
C VAL A 32 -1.98 4.33 9.45
N HIS A 33 -2.69 3.76 8.48
CA HIS A 33 -4.02 3.22 8.65
C HIS A 33 -3.94 1.70 8.69
N GLY A 34 -4.40 1.10 9.79
CA GLY A 34 -4.67 -0.35 9.89
C GLY A 34 -6.17 -0.68 9.78
N GLU A 35 -6.99 0.34 9.63
CA GLU A 35 -8.43 0.28 9.38
C GLU A 35 -8.80 1.55 8.60
N CYS A 36 -9.62 1.41 7.57
CA CYS A 36 -10.01 2.46 6.64
C CYS A 36 -11.52 2.67 6.55
N GLY A 37 -12.34 1.82 7.21
CA GLY A 37 -13.80 1.99 7.28
C GLY A 37 -14.55 1.67 5.99
N THR A 38 -13.97 0.83 5.13
CA THR A 38 -14.59 0.33 3.90
C THR A 38 -15.38 -0.97 4.15
N ALA A 39 -16.17 -1.40 3.16
CA ALA A 39 -16.86 -2.70 3.19
C ALA A 39 -15.93 -3.91 2.93
N GLY A 40 -14.60 -3.72 2.89
CA GLY A 40 -13.66 -4.80 2.56
C GLY A 40 -13.89 -5.37 1.15
N LEU A 41 -13.83 -6.71 1.03
CA LEU A 41 -13.94 -7.41 -0.26
C LEU A 41 -15.24 -8.23 -0.42
N ASP A 42 -16.07 -8.37 0.61
CA ASP A 42 -17.24 -9.26 0.58
C ASP A 42 -18.23 -8.84 -0.51
N GLU A 43 -18.58 -7.55 -0.53
CA GLU A 43 -19.49 -6.92 -1.51
C GLU A 43 -18.75 -6.28 -2.70
N ALA A 44 -17.44 -6.50 -2.82
CA ALA A 44 -16.64 -5.87 -3.86
C ALA A 44 -17.04 -6.32 -5.28
N ALA A 45 -17.10 -5.37 -6.20
CA ALA A 45 -17.25 -5.64 -7.62
C ALA A 45 -16.06 -6.45 -8.17
N ALA A 46 -16.28 -7.11 -9.32
CA ALA A 46 -15.28 -7.99 -9.92
C ALA A 46 -13.90 -7.33 -10.16
N PRO A 47 -13.77 -6.06 -10.59
CA PRO A 47 -12.47 -5.41 -10.72
C PRO A 47 -11.70 -5.32 -9.41
N LEU A 48 -12.34 -4.93 -8.31
CA LEU A 48 -11.68 -4.83 -7.01
C LEU A 48 -11.25 -6.21 -6.47
N LYS A 49 -12.05 -7.26 -6.72
CA LYS A 49 -11.66 -8.65 -6.40
C LYS A 49 -10.44 -9.11 -7.21
N ARG A 50 -10.37 -8.76 -8.50
CA ARG A 50 -9.19 -9.04 -9.35
C ARG A 50 -7.96 -8.27 -8.88
N PHE A 51 -8.11 -7.00 -8.52
CA PHE A 51 -7.04 -6.19 -7.96
C PHE A 51 -6.46 -6.82 -6.69
N ALA A 52 -7.31 -7.25 -5.76
CA ALA A 52 -6.89 -7.96 -4.56
C ALA A 52 -6.06 -9.21 -4.88
N ALA A 53 -6.50 -10.01 -5.86
CA ALA A 53 -5.78 -11.21 -6.30
C ALA A 53 -4.42 -10.89 -6.94
N LEU A 54 -4.33 -9.82 -7.72
CA LEU A 54 -3.06 -9.35 -8.29
C LEU A 54 -2.10 -8.89 -7.19
N VAL A 55 -2.57 -8.08 -6.24
CA VAL A 55 -1.77 -7.62 -5.09
C VAL A 55 -1.29 -8.81 -4.25
N ALA A 56 -2.14 -9.81 -4.02
CA ALA A 56 -1.75 -11.01 -3.28
C ALA A 56 -0.60 -11.78 -3.97
N ARG A 57 -0.59 -11.82 -5.31
CA ARG A 57 0.46 -12.49 -6.11
C ARG A 57 1.77 -11.72 -6.15
N GLU A 58 1.70 -10.39 -6.08
CA GLU A 58 2.86 -9.51 -6.22
C GLU A 58 3.64 -9.32 -4.90
N TRP A 59 3.06 -9.69 -3.75
CA TRP A 59 3.74 -9.52 -2.45
C TRP A 59 5.16 -10.09 -2.37
N PRO A 60 5.45 -11.34 -2.82
CA PRO A 60 6.79 -11.94 -2.70
C PRO A 60 7.88 -11.16 -3.43
N GLU A 61 7.55 -10.55 -4.58
CA GLU A 61 8.49 -9.77 -5.40
C GLU A 61 8.82 -8.41 -4.77
N HIS A 62 8.05 -7.99 -3.78
CA HIS A 62 8.12 -6.67 -3.18
C HIS A 62 8.44 -6.70 -1.68
N VAL A 63 9.06 -7.78 -1.20
CA VAL A 63 9.60 -7.87 0.17
C VAL A 63 10.87 -7.01 0.30
N GLY A 64 10.80 -5.98 1.15
CA GLY A 64 11.92 -5.07 1.36
C GLY A 64 13.06 -5.69 2.16
N ALA A 65 14.31 -5.46 1.74
CA ALA A 65 15.50 -5.88 2.47
C ALA A 65 15.58 -5.32 3.90
N VAL A 66 15.01 -4.13 4.13
CA VAL A 66 14.93 -3.51 5.46
C VAL A 66 13.60 -3.88 6.11
N GLY A 67 13.65 -4.77 7.11
CA GLY A 67 12.51 -5.18 7.91
C GLY A 67 11.77 -6.42 7.41
N GLY A 68 12.07 -6.94 6.21
CA GLY A 68 11.49 -8.18 5.70
C GLY A 68 9.98 -8.11 5.48
N HIS A 69 9.44 -6.91 5.18
CA HIS A 69 8.02 -6.70 4.98
C HIS A 69 7.72 -6.35 3.53
N ALA A 70 6.62 -6.86 3.00
CA ALA A 70 6.18 -6.58 1.65
C ALA A 70 5.60 -5.16 1.54
N ARG A 71 5.91 -4.45 0.46
CA ARG A 71 5.59 -3.02 0.32
C ARG A 71 5.35 -2.63 -1.15
N MET A 72 4.21 -2.04 -1.44
CA MET A 72 3.82 -1.64 -2.79
C MET A 72 3.60 -0.13 -2.88
N PRO A 73 4.39 0.59 -3.68
CA PRO A 73 4.19 2.03 -3.89
C PRO A 73 2.96 2.31 -4.74
N LEU A 74 2.46 3.55 -4.65
CA LEU A 74 1.28 4.00 -5.39
C LEU A 74 1.31 3.69 -6.88
N LEU A 75 2.43 3.96 -7.57
CA LEU A 75 2.57 3.68 -9.00
C LEU A 75 2.37 2.20 -9.35
N LEU A 76 2.80 1.28 -8.48
CA LEU A 76 2.56 -0.14 -8.68
C LEU A 76 1.08 -0.47 -8.45
N LEU A 77 0.47 0.07 -7.41
CA LEU A 77 -0.96 -0.10 -7.14
C LEU A 77 -1.81 0.41 -8.30
N GLU A 78 -1.48 1.56 -8.88
CA GLU A 78 -2.12 2.10 -10.10
C GLU A 78 -2.02 1.14 -11.28
N ARG A 79 -0.82 0.59 -11.52
CA ARG A 79 -0.63 -0.42 -12.58
C ARG A 79 -1.51 -1.65 -12.35
N LEU A 80 -1.53 -2.19 -11.12
CA LEU A 80 -2.33 -3.37 -10.78
C LEU A 80 -3.83 -3.08 -10.89
N ALA A 81 -4.27 -1.86 -10.55
CA ALA A 81 -5.65 -1.43 -10.72
C ALA A 81 -6.04 -1.34 -12.20
N GLY A 82 -5.15 -0.81 -13.05
CA GLY A 82 -5.34 -0.82 -14.50
C GLY A 82 -5.47 -2.23 -15.07
N LEU A 83 -4.60 -3.15 -14.66
CA LEU A 83 -4.69 -4.57 -15.05
C LEU A 83 -5.99 -5.23 -14.60
N ALA A 84 -6.45 -4.94 -13.38
CA ALA A 84 -7.70 -5.48 -12.86
C ALA A 84 -8.95 -4.95 -13.59
N LYS A 85 -8.87 -3.77 -14.21
CA LYS A 85 -9.94 -3.16 -15.02
C LYS A 85 -9.94 -3.63 -16.48
N GLY A 86 -8.81 -4.13 -16.97
CA GLY A 86 -8.65 -4.57 -18.36
C GLY A 86 -8.11 -6.00 -18.45
N THR A 87 -7.21 -6.19 -19.41
CA THR A 87 -6.42 -7.42 -19.57
C THR A 87 -4.93 -7.07 -19.48
N ASP A 88 -4.07 -8.08 -19.38
CA ASP A 88 -2.62 -7.87 -19.40
C ASP A 88 -2.15 -7.21 -20.72
N GLU A 89 -2.81 -7.50 -21.83
CA GLU A 89 -2.50 -6.94 -23.17
C GLU A 89 -3.06 -5.54 -23.36
N LYS A 90 -4.16 -5.21 -22.68
CA LYS A 90 -4.81 -3.90 -22.74
C LYS A 90 -5.29 -3.50 -21.33
N PRO A 91 -4.39 -2.96 -20.49
CA PRO A 91 -4.75 -2.45 -19.18
C PRO A 91 -5.83 -1.37 -19.32
N GLY A 92 -6.78 -1.37 -18.39
CA GLY A 92 -7.69 -0.23 -18.23
C GLY A 92 -6.95 0.98 -17.65
N GLU A 93 -7.56 2.15 -17.76
CA GLU A 93 -7.06 3.35 -17.08
C GLU A 93 -7.35 3.28 -15.58
N SER A 94 -6.38 3.65 -14.76
CA SER A 94 -6.56 3.86 -13.33
C SER A 94 -5.88 5.16 -12.90
N SER A 95 -6.36 5.75 -11.81
CA SER A 95 -5.81 6.96 -11.23
C SER A 95 -5.18 6.68 -9.85
N PRO A 96 -4.28 7.55 -9.37
CA PRO A 96 -3.73 7.45 -8.02
C PRO A 96 -4.82 7.37 -6.94
N ASP A 97 -5.90 8.13 -7.08
CA ASP A 97 -7.01 8.16 -6.12
C ASP A 97 -7.81 6.86 -6.12
N GLU A 98 -8.06 6.27 -7.30
CA GLU A 98 -8.74 4.98 -7.42
C GLU A 98 -7.88 3.85 -6.82
N ALA A 99 -6.59 3.83 -7.14
CA ALA A 99 -5.65 2.83 -6.64
C ALA A 99 -5.53 2.88 -5.11
N GLU A 100 -5.50 4.08 -4.54
CA GLU A 100 -5.54 4.25 -3.09
C GLU A 100 -6.87 3.80 -2.48
N ALA A 101 -8.00 4.19 -3.08
CA ALA A 101 -9.32 3.77 -2.59
C ALA A 101 -9.41 2.24 -2.55
N TRP A 102 -8.95 1.56 -3.60
CA TRP A 102 -8.90 0.09 -3.64
C TRP A 102 -7.90 -0.49 -2.62
N ALA A 103 -6.76 0.14 -2.40
CA ALA A 103 -5.83 -0.27 -1.36
C ALA A 103 -6.44 -0.17 0.06
N ARG A 104 -7.30 0.82 0.32
CA ARG A 104 -8.07 0.93 1.58
C ARG A 104 -8.99 -0.26 1.81
N HIS A 105 -9.66 -0.75 0.75
CA HIS A 105 -10.44 -1.99 0.81
C HIS A 105 -9.59 -3.21 1.21
N LEU A 106 -8.33 -3.27 0.75
CA LEU A 106 -7.42 -4.35 1.14
C LEU A 106 -6.97 -4.26 2.59
N VAL A 107 -6.81 -3.06 3.15
CA VAL A 107 -6.50 -2.87 4.58
C VAL A 107 -7.61 -3.44 5.46
N ASP A 108 -8.88 -3.17 5.11
CA ASP A 108 -10.01 -3.67 5.90
C ASP A 108 -10.29 -5.16 5.66
N ALA A 109 -9.90 -5.69 4.50
CA ALA A 109 -10.06 -7.11 4.19
C ALA A 109 -8.95 -7.99 4.78
N GLU A 110 -7.73 -7.47 4.95
CA GLU A 110 -6.58 -8.24 5.44
C GLU A 110 -5.96 -7.59 6.68
N ARG A 111 -6.09 -8.25 7.83
CA ARG A 111 -5.65 -7.75 9.15
C ARG A 111 -4.16 -7.42 9.25
N LYS A 112 -3.34 -7.90 8.32
CA LYS A 112 -1.88 -7.67 8.29
C LYS A 112 -1.47 -6.57 7.32
N CYS A 113 -2.43 -5.98 6.59
CA CYS A 113 -2.22 -4.87 5.68
C CYS A 113 -2.31 -3.52 6.40
N PHE A 114 -1.48 -2.58 5.97
CA PHE A 114 -1.48 -1.20 6.46
C PHE A 114 -1.27 -0.24 5.28
N LEU A 115 -1.95 0.90 5.31
CA LEU A 115 -1.75 1.96 4.34
C LEU A 115 -0.98 3.12 4.99
N ALA A 116 0.24 3.37 4.53
CA ALA A 116 1.03 4.51 4.96
C ALA A 116 0.88 5.66 3.95
N ILE A 117 0.59 6.85 4.45
CA ILE A 117 0.43 8.06 3.65
C ILE A 117 1.32 9.14 4.24
N SER A 118 2.11 9.78 3.39
CA SER A 118 2.97 10.89 3.81
C SER A 118 2.86 12.06 2.85
N GLU A 119 2.84 13.26 3.42
CA GLU A 119 3.03 14.49 2.68
C GLU A 119 4.33 15.14 3.13
N HIS A 120 5.24 15.36 2.18
CA HIS A 120 6.52 16.01 2.46
C HIS A 120 6.98 16.80 1.23
N ARG A 121 7.24 18.09 1.44
CA ARG A 121 7.65 19.07 0.41
C ARG A 121 6.68 19.13 -0.77
N GLY A 122 5.37 19.14 -0.50
CA GLY A 122 4.32 19.20 -1.52
C GLY A 122 4.14 17.92 -2.34
N ALA A 123 4.83 16.83 -1.99
CA ALA A 123 4.67 15.53 -2.63
C ALA A 123 3.96 14.56 -1.68
N ARG A 124 2.81 14.06 -2.12
CA ARG A 124 2.04 13.02 -1.45
C ARG A 124 2.54 11.64 -1.87
N ARG A 125 2.73 10.76 -0.90
CA ARG A 125 3.24 9.40 -1.08
C ARG A 125 2.30 8.42 -0.41
N VAL A 126 2.03 7.31 -1.09
CA VAL A 126 1.21 6.21 -0.58
C VAL A 126 2.01 4.91 -0.70
N LEU A 127 1.92 4.08 0.33
CA LEU A 127 2.56 2.78 0.40
C LEU A 127 1.61 1.79 1.08
N LEU A 128 1.21 0.75 0.36
CA LEU A 128 0.52 -0.39 0.95
C LEU A 128 1.58 -1.37 1.49
N LEU A 129 1.42 -1.77 2.74
CA LEU A 129 2.36 -2.64 3.46
C LEU A 129 1.63 -3.92 3.85
N ASN A 130 2.29 -5.06 3.70
CA ASN A 130 1.85 -6.32 4.31
C ASN A 130 2.93 -6.83 5.25
N LEU A 131 2.61 -6.91 6.53
CA LEU A 131 3.55 -7.35 7.57
C LEU A 131 3.54 -8.88 7.76
N GLY A 132 2.65 -9.58 7.06
CA GLY A 132 2.37 -11.01 7.26
C GLY A 132 2.88 -11.97 6.22
N VAL A 133 3.62 -11.46 5.23
CA VAL A 133 4.22 -12.21 4.12
C VAL A 133 5.55 -12.79 4.58
#